data_AF-A0A3B3HPH8-F1
#
_entry.id   AF-A0A3B3HPH8-F1
#
_cell.length_a   1.000
_cell.length_b   1.000
_cell.length_c   1.000
_cell.angle_alpha   90.00
_cell.angle_beta   90.00
_cell.angle_gamma   90.00
#
_symmetry.space_group_name_H-M   'P 1'
#
loop_
_entity.id
_entity.type
_entity.pdbx_description
1 polymer ?
#
loop_
_entity_poly.entity_id
_entity_poly.type
_entity_poly.pdbx_seq_one_letter_code
_entity_poly.pdbx_strand_id
1 'polypeptide(L)'
;MLSTSAVMNVIIVVEKQIIFIVISFFFLEYVNAQEVPTDMKSITDRAAQTLLWTELFRGLGMTMSYLFREPATINYPFEKGPLSPRFRGEHAFALKRENCVANKNPTPNCVFQAITIEAETRADGSRRTTRYDIDMTKCIYCGFCQEACPVDAIVEGPNFEFSTETHEELLYNKEKLLNNGDKWEAEIAANIQADYLYR
;
A
#
# COMPACT_ATOMS: atom_id res chain seq x y z
N MET A 1 -38.64 -46.10 -8.56
CA MET A 1 -37.37 -46.77 -8.18
C MET A 1 -36.25 -45.75 -8.36
N LEU A 2 -35.87 -45.06 -7.28
CA LEU A 2 -34.73 -44.14 -7.31
C LEU A 2 -33.46 -44.98 -7.50
N SER A 3 -32.67 -44.63 -8.52
CA SER A 3 -31.47 -45.35 -8.93
C SER A 3 -30.50 -45.55 -7.77
N THR A 4 -29.97 -46.76 -7.59
CA THR A 4 -28.97 -47.11 -6.58
C THR A 4 -27.72 -46.22 -6.63
N SER A 5 -27.42 -45.62 -7.79
CA SER A 5 -26.36 -44.62 -7.97
C SER A 5 -26.63 -43.27 -7.29
N ALA A 6 -27.90 -42.85 -7.17
CA ALA A 6 -28.26 -41.60 -6.51
C ALA A 6 -28.10 -41.69 -4.98
N VAL A 7 -28.43 -42.84 -4.40
CA VAL A 7 -28.27 -43.10 -2.96
C VAL A 7 -26.78 -43.16 -2.58
N MET A 8 -25.94 -43.79 -3.41
CA MET A 8 -24.49 -43.86 -3.19
C MET A 8 -23.81 -42.48 -3.22
N ASN A 9 -24.19 -41.60 -4.16
CA ASN A 9 -23.65 -40.25 -4.25
C ASN A 9 -24.05 -39.37 -3.05
N VAL A 10 -25.29 -39.50 -2.55
CA VAL A 10 -25.73 -38.78 -1.34
C VAL A 10 -24.95 -39.24 -0.11
N ILE A 11 -24.68 -40.54 0.04
CA ILE A 11 -23.87 -41.09 1.13
C ILE A 11 -22.44 -40.56 1.07
N ILE A 12 -21.79 -40.55 -0.11
CA ILE A 12 -20.42 -40.03 -0.28
C ILE A 12 -20.32 -38.53 0.03
N VAL A 13 -21.34 -37.74 -0.33
CA VAL A 13 -21.38 -36.29 -0.03
C VAL A 13 -21.54 -36.04 1.47
N VAL A 14 -22.40 -36.79 2.15
CA VAL A 14 -22.60 -36.69 3.61
C VAL A 14 -21.35 -37.14 4.36
N GLU A 15 -20.71 -38.24 3.93
CA GLU A 15 -19.48 -38.74 4.54
C GLU A 15 -18.30 -37.77 4.36
N LYS A 16 -18.17 -37.16 3.17
CA LYS A 16 -17.20 -36.08 2.91
C LYS A 16 -17.49 -34.82 3.72
N GLN A 17 -18.76 -34.45 3.94
CA GLN A 17 -19.13 -33.32 4.79
C GLN A 17 -18.80 -33.58 6.26
N ILE A 18 -19.07 -34.79 6.76
CA ILE A 18 -18.73 -35.20 8.13
C ILE A 18 -17.21 -35.18 8.32
N ILE A 19 -16.44 -35.72 7.37
CA ILE A 19 -14.98 -35.67 7.40
C ILE A 19 -14.48 -34.21 7.38
N PHE A 20 -15.05 -33.33 6.57
CA PHE A 20 -14.65 -31.90 6.51
C PHE A 20 -14.97 -31.14 7.81
N ILE A 21 -16.11 -31.44 8.45
CA ILE A 21 -16.48 -30.87 9.75
C ILE A 21 -15.57 -31.39 10.86
N VAL A 22 -15.27 -32.69 10.89
CA VAL A 22 -14.37 -33.31 11.88
C VAL A 22 -12.92 -32.81 11.72
N ILE A 23 -12.44 -32.68 10.48
CA ILE A 23 -11.12 -32.11 10.18
C ILE A 23 -11.10 -30.63 10.58
N SER A 24 -12.13 -29.85 10.25
CA SER A 24 -12.21 -28.44 10.67
C SER A 24 -12.24 -28.30 12.20
N PHE A 25 -12.95 -29.17 12.91
CA PHE A 25 -12.95 -29.21 14.38
C PHE A 25 -11.58 -29.58 14.97
N PHE A 26 -10.78 -30.39 14.27
CA PHE A 26 -9.44 -30.79 14.71
C PHE A 26 -8.39 -29.66 14.52
N PHE A 27 -8.63 -28.73 13.59
CA PHE A 27 -7.76 -27.57 13.32
C PHE A 27 -8.21 -26.27 14.02
N LEU A 28 -9.32 -26.29 14.75
CA LEU A 28 -9.74 -25.14 15.56
C LEU A 28 -9.04 -25.20 16.92
N GLU A 29 -8.09 -24.28 17.15
CA GLU A 29 -7.52 -24.06 18.47
C GLU A 29 -8.49 -23.21 19.29
N TYR A 30 -9.00 -23.76 20.39
CA TYR A 30 -9.89 -23.02 21.27
C TYR A 30 -9.07 -22.14 22.22
N VAL A 31 -9.14 -20.83 22.02
CA VAL A 31 -8.54 -19.84 22.92
C VAL A 31 -9.34 -19.78 24.22
N ASN A 32 -8.67 -19.92 25.38
CA ASN A 32 -9.26 -19.93 26.74
C ASN A 32 -10.12 -21.17 27.12
N ALA A 33 -9.82 -22.37 26.62
CA ALA A 33 -10.53 -23.62 26.99
C ALA A 33 -10.07 -24.24 28.34
N GLN A 34 -9.41 -23.47 29.20
CA GLN A 34 -8.82 -23.99 30.44
C GLN A 34 -9.81 -23.89 31.60
N GLU A 35 -10.05 -25.01 32.29
CA GLU A 35 -10.81 -25.03 33.52
C GLU A 35 -10.02 -24.40 34.66
N VAL A 36 -10.71 -23.63 35.52
CA VAL A 36 -10.03 -22.88 36.58
C VAL A 36 -9.85 -23.79 37.80
N PRO A 37 -8.62 -23.96 38.35
CA PRO A 37 -8.39 -24.84 39.48
C PRO A 37 -9.09 -24.32 40.74
N THR A 38 -9.74 -25.23 41.48
CA THR A 38 -10.50 -24.97 42.71
C THR A 38 -9.70 -25.23 44.00
N ASP A 39 -8.37 -25.24 43.91
CA ASP A 39 -7.50 -25.39 45.08
C ASP A 39 -7.61 -24.18 46.02
N MET A 40 -7.43 -24.38 47.32
CA MET A 40 -7.54 -23.30 48.32
C MET A 40 -6.49 -22.20 48.06
N LYS A 41 -5.32 -22.56 47.52
CA LYS A 41 -4.28 -21.61 47.10
C LYS A 41 -4.72 -20.78 45.89
N SER A 42 -5.24 -21.40 44.83
CA SER A 42 -5.67 -20.66 43.64
C SER A 42 -6.87 -19.75 43.90
N ILE A 43 -7.77 -20.13 44.82
CA ILE A 43 -8.91 -19.29 45.23
C ILE A 43 -8.42 -18.05 46.01
N THR A 44 -7.48 -18.24 46.95
CA THR A 44 -6.93 -17.13 47.75
C THR A 44 -6.09 -16.17 46.89
N ASP A 45 -5.30 -16.68 45.94
CA ASP A 45 -4.53 -15.86 45.00
C ASP A 45 -5.44 -15.01 44.08
N ARG A 46 -6.55 -15.57 43.58
CA ARG A 46 -7.53 -14.84 42.77
C ARG A 46 -8.30 -13.79 43.58
N ALA A 47 -8.63 -14.10 44.83
CA ALA A 47 -9.25 -13.13 45.73
C ALA A 47 -8.28 -11.98 46.03
N ALA A 48 -6.99 -12.26 46.25
CA ALA A 48 -5.95 -11.25 46.41
C ALA A 48 -5.77 -10.40 45.13
N GLN A 49 -5.77 -11.03 43.95
CA GLN A 49 -5.72 -10.33 42.67
C GLN A 49 -6.89 -9.36 42.48
N THR A 50 -8.10 -9.76 42.91
CA THR A 50 -9.32 -8.96 42.79
C THR A 50 -9.35 -7.80 43.80
N LEU A 51 -8.93 -8.04 45.05
CA LEU A 51 -8.97 -7.03 46.12
C LEU A 51 -7.78 -6.07 46.11
N LEU A 52 -6.59 -6.54 45.74
CA LEU A 52 -5.35 -5.76 45.76
C LEU A 52 -4.91 -5.27 44.36
N TRP A 53 -5.71 -5.53 43.33
CA TRP A 53 -5.45 -5.11 41.93
C TRP A 53 -4.03 -5.37 41.44
N THR A 54 -3.46 -6.53 41.78
CA THR A 54 -2.06 -6.86 41.49
C THR A 54 -1.74 -6.84 39.98
N GLU A 55 -2.69 -7.26 39.13
CA GLU A 55 -2.54 -7.16 37.67
C GLU A 55 -2.50 -5.72 37.16
N LEU A 56 -3.23 -4.80 37.82
CA LEU A 56 -3.26 -3.41 37.41
C LEU A 56 -1.89 -2.76 37.68
N PHE A 57 -1.28 -3.06 38.82
CA PHE A 57 0.09 -2.65 39.12
C PHE A 57 1.12 -3.32 38.22
N ARG A 58 0.91 -4.58 37.83
CA ARG A 58 1.75 -5.26 36.82
C ARG A 58 1.71 -4.54 35.47
N GLY A 59 0.52 -4.13 35.03
CA GLY A 59 0.33 -3.32 33.82
C GLY A 59 0.95 -1.92 33.94
N LEU A 60 0.79 -1.26 35.08
CA LEU A 60 1.39 0.04 35.35
C LEU A 60 2.93 -0.03 35.40
N GLY A 61 3.50 -1.11 35.92
CA GLY A 61 4.94 -1.36 35.86
C GLY A 61 5.45 -1.46 34.41
N MET A 62 4.65 -2.04 33.51
CA MET A 62 5.01 -2.10 32.09
C MET A 62 4.99 -0.72 31.44
N THR A 63 3.96 0.11 31.70
CA THR A 63 3.93 1.48 31.17
C THR A 63 5.04 2.35 31.75
N MET A 64 5.36 2.19 33.03
CA MET A 64 6.51 2.83 33.66
C MET A 64 7.83 2.43 32.99
N SER A 65 7.97 1.18 32.53
CA SER A 65 9.15 0.77 31.76
C SER A 65 9.31 1.54 30.44
N TYR A 66 8.22 2.01 29.82
CA TYR A 66 8.32 2.84 28.61
C TYR A 66 8.80 4.27 28.90
N LEU A 67 8.62 4.78 30.12
CA LEU A 67 9.13 6.10 30.51
C LEU A 67 10.67 6.17 30.44
N PHE A 68 11.34 5.05 30.69
CA PHE A 68 12.80 4.95 30.65
C PHE A 68 13.37 4.49 29.30
N ARG A 69 12.52 4.28 28.29
CA ARG A 69 12.97 4.02 26.93
C ARG A 69 13.18 5.32 26.18
N GLU A 70 14.13 5.31 25.25
CA GLU A 70 14.31 6.42 24.33
C GLU A 70 13.11 6.54 23.39
N PRO A 71 12.57 7.75 23.15
CA PRO A 71 11.43 7.94 22.26
C PRO A 71 11.85 7.69 20.81
N ALA A 72 11.02 6.95 20.06
CA ALA A 72 11.25 6.67 18.63
C ALA A 72 10.85 7.83 17.69
N THR A 73 10.87 9.08 18.18
CA THR A 73 10.48 10.26 17.41
C THR A 73 11.68 10.87 16.69
N ILE A 74 11.55 11.12 15.38
CA ILE A 74 12.54 11.87 14.60
C ILE A 74 12.26 13.37 14.66
N ASN A 75 13.32 14.20 14.57
CA ASN A 75 13.17 15.66 14.58
C ASN A 75 12.90 16.22 13.17
N TYR A 76 11.66 16.05 12.70
CA TYR A 76 11.21 16.65 11.44
C TYR A 76 11.13 18.19 11.60
N PRO A 77 11.68 19.01 10.69
CA PRO A 77 12.11 18.72 9.31
C PRO A 77 13.61 18.47 9.11
N PHE A 78 14.44 18.52 10.16
CA PHE A 78 15.89 18.39 10.04
C PHE A 78 16.33 16.94 9.80
N GLU A 79 15.60 15.99 10.38
CA GLU A 79 15.77 14.55 10.19
C GLU A 79 14.51 14.00 9.51
N LYS A 80 14.69 13.33 8.36
CA LYS A 80 13.60 12.72 7.59
C LYS A 80 13.64 11.20 7.73
N GLY A 81 12.48 10.57 7.61
CA GLY A 81 12.37 9.11 7.62
C GLY A 81 13.14 8.51 6.43
N PRO A 82 13.69 7.29 6.58
CA PRO A 82 14.36 6.61 5.47
C PRO A 82 13.34 6.23 4.40
N LEU A 83 13.60 6.62 3.15
CA LEU A 83 12.77 6.28 1.99
C LEU A 83 13.48 5.22 1.13
N SER A 84 12.68 4.30 0.58
CA SER A 84 13.18 3.33 -0.40
C SER A 84 13.26 3.97 -1.79
N PRO A 85 14.16 3.52 -2.69
CA PRO A 85 14.21 3.99 -4.08
C PRO A 85 12.90 3.77 -4.88
N ARG A 86 12.03 2.87 -4.41
CA ARG A 86 10.72 2.55 -4.99
C ARG A 86 9.58 3.42 -4.46
N PHE A 87 9.90 4.43 -3.66
CA PHE A 87 8.90 5.32 -3.13
C PHE A 87 8.16 6.04 -4.27
N ARG A 88 6.85 6.22 -4.11
CA ARG A 88 5.94 6.78 -5.11
C ARG A 88 5.44 8.13 -4.61
N GLY A 89 5.85 9.20 -5.27
CA GLY A 89 5.51 10.58 -4.90
C GLY A 89 5.01 11.41 -6.08
N GLU A 90 5.46 12.66 -6.15
CA GLU A 90 5.06 13.64 -7.15
C GLU A 90 5.40 13.16 -8.57
N HIS A 91 4.47 13.33 -9.50
CA HIS A 91 4.72 12.90 -10.88
C HIS A 91 5.68 13.85 -11.59
N ALA A 92 6.55 13.28 -12.40
CA ALA A 92 7.54 13.99 -13.20
C ALA A 92 7.69 13.34 -14.58
N PHE A 93 8.10 14.14 -15.56
CA PHE A 93 8.59 13.61 -16.84
C PHE A 93 10.11 13.40 -16.77
N ALA A 94 10.54 12.15 -16.71
CA ALA A 94 11.92 11.73 -16.35
C ALA A 94 13.00 11.95 -17.43
N LEU A 95 12.68 12.64 -18.52
CA LEU A 95 13.63 12.86 -19.59
C LEU A 95 13.38 14.25 -20.19
N LYS A 96 14.46 15.04 -20.28
CA LYS A 96 14.55 16.34 -20.99
C LYS A 96 14.14 16.33 -22.47
N ARG A 97 13.71 15.18 -22.98
CA ARG A 97 13.13 15.03 -24.31
C ARG A 97 11.73 14.54 -24.08
N GLU A 98 10.77 15.18 -24.74
CA GLU A 98 9.33 14.90 -24.72
C GLU A 98 8.99 13.49 -25.25
N ASN A 99 9.73 12.44 -24.87
CA ASN A 99 9.74 11.10 -25.44
C ASN A 99 8.41 10.37 -25.25
N CYS A 100 7.45 10.98 -24.53
CA CYS A 100 6.08 10.53 -24.57
C CYS A 100 5.60 10.49 -26.03
N VAL A 101 5.55 9.28 -26.60
CA VAL A 101 5.10 9.02 -27.98
C VAL A 101 3.59 9.27 -28.13
N ALA A 102 2.93 9.84 -27.10
CA ALA A 102 1.50 10.08 -27.05
C ALA A 102 0.66 8.83 -27.37
N ASN A 103 1.25 7.65 -27.16
CA ASN A 103 0.53 6.39 -27.07
C ASN A 103 -0.32 6.54 -25.83
N LYS A 104 -1.62 6.69 -25.98
CA LYS A 104 -2.59 6.95 -24.90
C LYS A 104 -2.72 5.77 -23.92
N ASN A 105 -1.64 5.00 -23.69
CA ASN A 105 -1.57 3.85 -22.81
C ASN A 105 -1.70 4.19 -21.32
N PRO A 106 -1.17 5.34 -20.80
CA PRO A 106 -1.35 5.66 -19.38
C PRO A 106 -2.81 5.97 -19.01
N THR A 107 -3.60 6.50 -19.95
CA THR A 107 -5.01 6.89 -19.73
C THR A 107 -5.93 5.72 -19.36
N PRO A 108 -6.01 4.60 -20.11
CA PRO A 108 -6.85 3.46 -19.75
C PRO A 108 -6.35 2.71 -18.51
N ASN A 109 -5.05 2.76 -18.22
CA ASN A 109 -4.47 2.08 -17.06
C ASN A 109 -4.68 2.85 -15.75
N CYS A 110 -5.03 4.15 -15.83
CA CYS A 110 -5.37 4.94 -14.66
C CYS A 110 -6.77 4.54 -14.16
N VAL A 111 -6.81 3.81 -13.04
CA VAL A 111 -8.06 3.31 -12.40
C VAL A 111 -9.08 4.42 -12.15
N PHE A 112 -8.62 5.62 -11.79
CA PHE A 112 -9.45 6.78 -11.47
C PHE A 112 -9.55 7.82 -12.61
N GLN A 113 -8.99 7.51 -13.79
CA GLN A 113 -9.01 8.38 -14.97
C GLN A 113 -8.55 9.82 -14.68
N ALA A 114 -7.47 9.96 -13.90
CA ALA A 114 -6.89 11.26 -13.53
C ALA A 114 -6.09 11.92 -14.67
N ILE A 115 -5.72 11.16 -15.70
CA ILE A 115 -4.80 11.60 -16.77
C ILE A 115 -5.57 11.87 -18.06
N THR A 116 -5.46 13.09 -18.59
CA THR A 116 -6.03 13.47 -19.89
C THR A 116 -4.91 13.74 -20.90
N ILE A 117 -4.95 13.07 -22.06
CA ILE A 117 -3.90 13.14 -23.08
C ILE A 117 -4.49 13.48 -24.45
N GLU A 118 -3.97 14.55 -25.06
CA GLU A 118 -4.21 14.92 -26.45
C GLU A 118 -2.89 14.86 -27.23
N ALA A 119 -2.96 14.34 -28.46
CA ALA A 119 -1.81 13.93 -29.23
C ALA A 119 -1.90 14.46 -30.66
N GLU A 120 -0.87 15.18 -31.10
CA GLU A 120 -0.77 15.70 -32.46
C GLU A 120 0.60 15.36 -33.07
N THR A 121 0.66 15.31 -34.39
CA THR A 121 1.91 15.17 -35.14
C THR A 121 2.58 16.52 -35.27
N ARG A 122 3.80 16.66 -34.75
CA ARG A 122 4.60 17.87 -34.94
C ARG A 122 5.16 17.95 -36.36
N ALA A 123 5.67 19.13 -36.75
CA ALA A 123 6.30 19.36 -38.06
C ALA A 123 7.42 18.36 -38.41
N ASP A 124 8.08 17.78 -37.39
CA ASP A 124 9.14 16.78 -37.54
C ASP A 124 8.60 15.36 -37.83
N GLY A 125 7.29 15.19 -38.00
CA GLY A 125 6.63 13.89 -38.24
C GLY A 125 6.51 12.99 -37.01
N SER A 126 7.09 13.38 -35.87
CA SER A 126 6.94 12.64 -34.60
C SER A 126 5.59 12.96 -33.92
N ARG A 127 4.95 11.93 -33.34
CA ARG A 127 3.77 12.11 -32.48
C ARG A 127 4.22 12.57 -31.09
N ARG A 128 3.65 13.67 -30.61
CA ARG A 128 3.91 14.23 -29.27
C ARG A 128 2.60 14.64 -28.64
N THR A 129 2.61 14.78 -27.31
CA THR A 129 1.46 15.27 -26.56
C THR A 129 1.38 16.79 -26.66
N THR A 130 0.22 17.31 -27.07
CA THR A 130 -0.06 18.76 -27.00
C THR A 130 -0.56 19.12 -25.61
N ARG A 131 -1.41 18.26 -25.05
CA ARG A 131 -1.95 18.38 -23.70
C ARG A 131 -1.70 17.09 -22.94
N TYR A 132 -1.17 17.23 -21.73
CA TYR A 132 -0.95 16.14 -20.80
C TYR A 132 -1.22 16.67 -19.41
N ASP A 133 -2.44 16.41 -18.93
CA ASP A 133 -2.90 16.96 -17.67
C ASP A 133 -3.15 15.83 -16.69
N ILE A 134 -2.68 16.00 -15.45
CA ILE A 134 -2.91 15.09 -14.34
C ILE A 134 -3.60 15.83 -13.22
N ASP A 135 -4.74 15.32 -12.81
CA ASP A 135 -5.43 15.78 -11.61
C ASP A 135 -4.89 15.03 -10.37
N MET A 136 -4.07 15.71 -9.57
CA MET A 136 -3.47 15.10 -8.36
C MET A 136 -4.51 14.83 -7.26
N THR A 137 -5.71 15.41 -7.37
CA THR A 137 -6.80 15.16 -6.41
C THR A 137 -7.52 13.85 -6.69
N LYS A 138 -7.49 13.38 -7.94
CA LYS A 138 -8.00 12.07 -8.36
C LYS A 138 -6.94 10.98 -8.33
N CYS A 139 -5.66 11.37 -8.40
CA CYS A 139 -4.56 10.43 -8.41
C CYS A 139 -4.45 9.69 -7.06
N ILE A 140 -4.34 8.37 -7.10
CA ILE A 140 -4.14 7.51 -5.93
C ILE A 140 -2.69 7.06 -5.74
N TYR A 141 -1.75 7.59 -6.55
CA TYR A 141 -0.31 7.28 -6.49
C TYR A 141 0.00 5.78 -6.53
N CYS A 142 -0.64 5.06 -7.45
CA CYS A 142 -0.48 3.61 -7.57
C CYS A 142 0.73 3.17 -8.39
N GLY A 143 1.38 4.06 -9.17
CA GLY A 143 2.51 3.71 -10.02
C GLY A 143 2.21 2.97 -11.32
N PHE A 144 0.94 2.68 -11.64
CA PHE A 144 0.60 2.01 -12.90
C PHE A 144 0.96 2.81 -14.14
N CYS A 145 0.97 4.14 -14.05
CA CYS A 145 1.37 5.00 -15.17
C CYS A 145 2.86 4.85 -15.52
N GLN A 146 3.71 4.63 -14.51
CA GLN A 146 5.15 4.42 -14.67
C GLN A 146 5.43 3.05 -15.29
N GLU A 147 4.81 2.00 -14.77
CA GLU A 147 5.01 0.62 -15.28
C GLU A 147 4.36 0.39 -16.64
N ALA A 148 3.26 1.09 -16.94
CA ALA A 148 2.58 0.98 -18.24
C ALA A 148 3.26 1.77 -19.36
N CYS A 149 4.20 2.67 -19.04
CA CYS A 149 4.83 3.51 -20.05
C CYS A 149 5.91 2.74 -20.81
N PRO A 150 5.76 2.48 -22.12
CA PRO A 150 6.72 1.68 -22.88
C PRO A 150 8.08 2.36 -23.09
N VAL A 151 8.18 3.65 -22.75
CA VAL A 151 9.37 4.49 -22.95
C VAL A 151 9.80 5.17 -21.65
N ASP A 152 9.21 4.78 -20.51
CA ASP A 152 9.46 5.35 -19.18
C ASP A 152 9.38 6.90 -19.17
N ALA A 153 8.44 7.49 -19.92
CA ALA A 153 8.32 8.95 -20.00
C ALA A 153 7.85 9.55 -18.69
N ILE A 154 6.78 8.99 -18.11
CA ILE A 154 6.22 9.45 -16.83
C ILE A 154 6.71 8.56 -15.71
N VAL A 155 7.13 9.19 -14.62
CA VAL A 155 7.56 8.50 -13.40
C VAL A 155 6.96 9.16 -12.17
N GLU A 156 6.80 8.38 -11.13
CA GLU A 156 6.52 8.89 -9.78
C GLU A 156 7.86 9.17 -9.10
N GLY A 157 8.12 10.45 -8.86
CA GLY A 157 9.36 10.94 -8.27
C GLY A 157 9.42 10.77 -6.74
N PRO A 158 10.56 11.14 -6.14
CA PRO A 158 10.79 11.00 -4.71
C PRO A 158 10.10 12.10 -3.87
N ASN A 159 9.66 13.20 -4.49
CA ASN A 159 9.10 14.32 -3.76
C ASN A 159 7.71 13.98 -3.19
N PHE A 160 7.51 14.21 -1.89
CA PHE A 160 6.22 14.03 -1.22
C PHE A 160 5.73 15.31 -0.52
N GLU A 161 6.58 16.35 -0.45
CA GLU A 161 6.31 17.60 0.26
C GLU A 161 5.84 18.69 -0.74
N PHE A 162 4.69 18.47 -1.38
CA PHE A 162 4.12 19.40 -2.37
C PHE A 162 2.68 19.82 -2.05
N SER A 163 2.33 19.88 -0.77
CA SER A 163 1.04 20.43 -0.35
C SER A 163 0.90 21.88 -0.81
N THR A 164 -0.26 22.21 -1.39
CA THR A 164 -0.59 23.54 -1.91
C THR A 164 -1.76 24.13 -1.14
N GLU A 165 -1.88 25.45 -1.16
CA GLU A 165 -2.97 26.17 -0.49
C GLU A 165 -4.26 26.14 -1.31
N THR A 166 -4.15 26.05 -2.64
CA THR A 166 -5.29 26.04 -3.56
C THR A 166 -5.44 24.71 -4.28
N HIS A 167 -6.69 24.40 -4.65
CA HIS A 167 -7.03 23.20 -5.42
C HIS A 167 -6.54 23.27 -6.87
N GLU A 168 -6.54 24.47 -7.46
CA GLU A 168 -6.15 24.68 -8.85
C GLU A 168 -4.67 24.37 -9.08
N GLU A 169 -3.83 24.58 -8.07
CA GLU A 169 -2.41 24.22 -8.14
C GLU A 169 -2.17 22.71 -8.25
N LEU A 170 -3.10 21.86 -7.79
CA LEU A 170 -3.02 20.39 -7.87
C LEU A 170 -3.47 19.83 -9.24
N LEU A 171 -3.95 20.69 -10.12
CA LEU A 171 -4.25 20.34 -11.51
C LEU A 171 -3.00 20.61 -12.35
N TYR A 172 -2.20 19.55 -12.57
CA TYR A 172 -0.92 19.69 -13.23
C TYR A 172 -1.08 19.65 -14.75
N ASN A 173 -0.54 20.67 -15.41
CA ASN A 173 -0.37 20.70 -16.86
C ASN A 173 0.96 20.03 -17.26
N LYS A 174 1.12 19.75 -18.56
CA LYS A 174 2.35 19.18 -19.14
C LYS A 174 3.61 19.94 -18.72
N GLU A 175 3.55 21.26 -18.72
CA GLU A 175 4.68 22.13 -18.36
C GLU A 175 5.13 21.96 -16.91
N LYS A 176 4.17 21.84 -15.98
CA LYS A 176 4.47 21.62 -14.56
C LYS A 176 5.19 20.28 -14.36
N LEU A 177 4.73 19.23 -15.04
CA LEU A 177 5.34 17.90 -14.99
C LEU A 177 6.75 17.87 -15.60
N LEU A 178 6.99 18.66 -16.65
CA LEU A 178 8.34 18.83 -17.23
C LEU A 178 9.27 19.57 -16.26
N ASN A 179 8.78 20.64 -15.63
CA ASN A 179 9.55 21.39 -14.62
C ASN A 179 9.92 20.49 -13.42
N ASN A 180 9.01 19.60 -13.01
CA ASN A 180 9.28 18.61 -11.97
C ASN A 180 10.36 17.61 -12.41
N GLY A 181 10.29 17.15 -13.66
CA GLY A 181 11.34 16.35 -14.29
C GLY A 181 12.70 17.02 -14.23
N ASP A 182 12.80 18.25 -14.75
CA ASP A 182 14.04 19.03 -14.75
C ASP A 182 14.61 19.25 -13.34
N LYS A 183 13.75 19.41 -12.33
CA LYS A 183 14.14 19.60 -10.94
C LYS A 183 14.69 18.32 -10.29
N TRP A 184 14.06 17.18 -10.57
CA TRP A 184 14.30 15.91 -9.86
C TRP A 184 15.03 14.84 -10.69
N GLU A 185 15.43 15.17 -11.92
CA GLU A 185 16.05 14.25 -12.88
C GLU A 185 17.20 13.42 -12.30
N ALA A 186 18.11 14.07 -11.56
CA ALA A 186 19.28 13.40 -11.00
C ALA A 186 18.91 12.30 -10.00
N GLU A 187 17.89 12.55 -9.17
CA GLU A 187 17.44 11.61 -8.14
C GLU A 187 16.55 10.52 -8.75
N ILE A 188 15.67 10.89 -9.68
CA ILE A 188 14.86 9.96 -10.46
C ILE A 188 15.74 8.97 -11.21
N ALA A 189 16.76 9.45 -11.92
CA ALA A 189 17.68 8.58 -12.66
C ALA A 189 18.44 7.63 -11.73
N ALA A 190 18.87 8.08 -10.56
CA ALA A 190 19.52 7.24 -9.55
C ALA A 190 18.57 6.15 -9.01
N ASN A 191 17.31 6.50 -8.73
CA ASN A 191 16.30 5.55 -8.26
C ASN A 191 15.93 4.51 -9.32
N ILE A 192 15.76 4.94 -10.58
CA ILE A 192 15.53 4.02 -11.71
C ILE A 192 16.73 3.08 -11.89
N GLN A 193 17.95 3.60 -11.81
CA GLN A 193 19.17 2.79 -11.89
C GLN A 193 19.30 1.78 -10.74
N ALA A 194 18.69 2.03 -9.58
CA ALA A 194 18.63 1.06 -8.49
C ALA A 194 17.52 0.01 -8.68
N ASP A 195 16.44 0.35 -9.38
CA ASP A 195 15.22 -0.46 -9.48
C ASP A 195 15.06 -1.25 -10.79
N TYR A 196 15.72 -0.85 -11.89
CA TYR A 196 15.43 -1.34 -13.25
C TYR A 196 15.44 -2.87 -13.44
N LEU A 197 16.19 -3.62 -12.62
CA LEU A 197 16.25 -5.09 -12.67
C LEU A 197 14.98 -5.80 -12.18
N TYR A 198 14.12 -5.09 -11.43
CA TYR A 198 12.94 -5.65 -10.77
C TYR A 198 11.62 -5.23 -11.43
N ARG A 199 11.70 -4.58 -12.60
CA ARG A 199 10.56 -4.22 -13.43
C ARG A 199 10.23 -5.30 -14.46
#